data_AF-A0A5B7FCL0-F1
#
_entry.id   AF-A0A5B7FCL0-F1
#
_cell.length_a   1.000
_cell.length_b   1.000
_cell.length_c   1.000
_cell.angle_alpha   90.00
_cell.angle_beta   90.00
_cell.angle_gamma   90.00
#
_symmetry.space_group_name_H-M   'P 1'
#
loop_
_entity.id
_entity.type
_entity.pdbx_description
1 polymer ?
#
loop_
_entity_poly.entity_id
_entity_poly.type
_entity_poly.pdbx_seq_one_letter_code
_entity_poly.pdbx_strand_id
1 'polypeptide(L)'
;MRGRYFTTLDEDHDSYEGNCASVRGGAWWYNNCKQFNPTSIFNTTLKLTCNGLSRAVTQLQLKIRPSICDSSHKTIHLTDTGCGCAAPEH
;
A
#
# COMPACT_ATOMS: atom_id res chain seq x y z
N MET A 1 0.57 -3.13 9.68
CA MET A 1 0.54 -4.45 9.01
C MET A 1 1.93 -5.04 9.07
N ARG A 2 2.23 -6.01 9.95
CA ARG A 2 3.57 -6.63 10.01
C ARG A 2 3.46 -8.09 9.58
N GLY A 3 4.45 -8.59 8.84
CA GLY A 3 4.59 -10.01 8.52
C GLY A 3 3.56 -10.58 7.54
N ARG A 4 3.10 -9.80 6.55
CA ARG A 4 2.25 -10.31 5.47
C ARG A 4 3.15 -10.88 4.38
N TYR A 5 2.86 -12.10 3.93
CA TYR A 5 3.50 -12.65 2.75
C TYR A 5 2.92 -12.00 1.49
N PHE A 6 3.64 -12.15 0.39
CA PHE A 6 3.21 -11.62 -0.90
C PHE A 6 2.20 -12.60 -1.52
N THR A 7 1.06 -12.09 -1.98
CA THR A 7 0.00 -12.88 -2.62
C THR A 7 -0.09 -12.52 -4.10
N THR A 8 -0.10 -13.55 -4.94
CA THR A 8 -0.27 -13.48 -6.39
C THR A 8 -1.54 -14.21 -6.82
N LEU A 9 -1.83 -14.22 -8.13
CA LEU A 9 -2.99 -14.94 -8.66
C LEU A 9 -2.89 -16.45 -8.45
N ASP A 10 -1.68 -16.98 -8.50
CA ASP A 10 -1.32 -18.39 -8.44
C ASP A 10 -0.88 -18.87 -7.04
N GLU A 11 -0.47 -17.96 -6.15
CA GLU A 11 -0.05 -18.29 -4.79
C GLU A 11 -0.74 -17.37 -3.77
N ASP A 12 -1.66 -17.95 -2.99
CA ASP A 12 -2.48 -17.23 -2.01
C ASP A 12 -1.89 -17.32 -0.60
N HIS A 13 -1.37 -16.19 -0.11
CA HIS A 13 -0.88 -16.05 1.26
C HIS A 13 -1.62 -14.97 2.05
N ASP A 14 -2.79 -14.56 1.57
CA ASP A 14 -3.59 -13.56 2.28
C ASP A 14 -4.51 -14.25 3.32
N SER A 15 -5.33 -13.46 4.03
CA SER A 15 -6.22 -13.99 5.08
C SER A 15 -7.69 -13.76 4.75
N TYR A 16 -8.00 -13.50 3.48
CA TYR A 16 -9.37 -13.51 2.97
C TYR A 16 -9.78 -14.96 2.68
N GLU A 17 -11.10 -15.21 2.62
CA GLU A 17 -11.63 -16.55 2.34
C GLU A 17 -11.36 -16.99 0.89
N GLY A 18 -11.07 -16.04 0.01
CA GLY A 18 -10.56 -16.30 -1.34
C GLY A 18 -9.32 -15.46 -1.63
N ASN A 19 -8.91 -15.42 -2.89
CA ASN A 19 -7.66 -14.78 -3.28
C ASN A 19 -7.85 -13.28 -3.58
N CYS A 20 -7.22 -12.41 -2.81
CA CYS A 20 -7.26 -10.97 -3.02
C CYS A 20 -6.63 -10.52 -4.34
N ALA A 21 -5.58 -11.18 -4.82
CA ALA A 21 -4.97 -10.85 -6.10
C ALA A 21 -5.92 -11.10 -7.27
N SER A 22 -6.76 -12.14 -7.18
CA SER A 22 -7.84 -12.39 -8.14
C SER A 22 -8.91 -11.30 -8.08
N VAL A 23 -9.42 -10.98 -6.89
CA VAL A 23 -10.49 -9.98 -6.70
C VAL A 23 -10.03 -8.56 -7.04
N ARG A 24 -8.77 -8.23 -6.80
CA ARG A 24 -8.21 -6.88 -6.97
C ARG A 24 -7.48 -6.68 -8.30
N GLY A 25 -7.18 -7.75 -9.02
CA GLY A 25 -6.53 -7.71 -10.34
C GLY A 25 -5.05 -7.33 -10.28
N GLY A 26 -4.32 -7.75 -9.26
CA GLY A 26 -2.88 -7.45 -9.09
C GLY A 26 -2.29 -8.08 -7.83
N ALA A 27 -0.98 -8.29 -7.78
CA ALA A 27 -0.31 -8.96 -6.66
C ALA A 27 0.20 -7.96 -5.60
N TRP A 28 -0.01 -8.27 -4.33
CA TRP A 28 0.38 -7.37 -3.24
C TRP A 28 0.59 -8.11 -1.92
N TRP A 29 1.14 -7.43 -0.93
CA TRP A 29 1.14 -7.88 0.47
C TRP A 29 -0.26 -7.72 1.08
N TYR A 30 -1.23 -8.47 0.56
CA TYR A 30 -2.63 -8.38 0.96
C TYR A 30 -2.89 -8.87 2.37
N ASN A 31 -3.93 -8.30 2.98
CA ASN A 31 -4.50 -8.80 4.22
C ASN A 31 -5.81 -9.55 4.02
N ASN A 32 -6.92 -8.88 4.30
CA ASN A 32 -8.27 -9.39 4.09
C ASN A 32 -8.88 -8.57 2.94
N CYS A 33 -8.10 -8.43 1.86
CA CYS A 33 -8.27 -7.58 0.67
C CYS A 33 -8.48 -6.08 0.90
N LYS A 34 -8.69 -5.64 2.14
CA LYS A 34 -8.92 -4.25 2.52
C LYS A 34 -7.60 -3.53 2.60
N GLN A 35 -7.31 -2.59 1.68
CA GLN A 35 -6.28 -1.53 1.76
C GLN A 35 -5.96 -0.96 0.37
N PHE A 36 -4.96 -0.08 0.33
CA PHE A 36 -4.25 0.35 -0.86
C PHE A 36 -3.69 -0.83 -1.64
N ASN A 37 -4.03 -0.90 -2.93
CA ASN A 37 -3.47 -1.84 -3.89
C ASN A 37 -2.86 -1.06 -5.06
N PRO A 38 -1.55 -0.77 -5.03
CA PRO A 38 -0.88 -0.03 -6.10
C PRO A 38 -0.76 -0.82 -7.40
N THR A 39 -0.95 -2.13 -7.36
CA THR A 39 -0.75 -3.03 -8.51
C THR A 39 -2.06 -3.38 -9.22
N SER A 40 -3.18 -2.78 -8.81
CA SER A 40 -4.47 -3.00 -9.45
C SER A 40 -4.45 -2.54 -10.92
N ILE A 41 -5.51 -2.92 -11.62
CA ILE A 41 -5.79 -2.55 -13.00
C ILE A 41 -5.59 -1.03 -13.23
N PHE A 42 -4.83 -0.67 -14.25
CA PHE A 42 -4.62 0.72 -14.69
C PHE A 42 -5.93 1.39 -15.13
N ASN A 43 -6.00 2.72 -15.07
CA ASN A 43 -7.21 3.50 -15.38
C ASN A 43 -8.39 3.24 -14.41
N THR A 44 -8.09 2.78 -13.19
CA THR A 44 -9.06 2.67 -12.09
C THR A 44 -8.76 3.69 -10.99
N THR A 45 -9.67 3.83 -10.03
CA THR A 45 -9.42 4.70 -8.87
C THR A 45 -8.69 3.94 -7.77
N LEU A 46 -7.61 4.55 -7.27
CA LEU A 46 -6.81 4.03 -6.18
C LEU A 46 -7.35 4.56 -4.85
N LYS A 47 -7.76 3.65 -3.96
CA LYS A 47 -8.18 4.00 -2.60
C LYS A 47 -6.95 4.22 -1.73
N LEU A 48 -6.73 5.47 -1.36
CA LEU A 48 -5.65 5.85 -0.46
C LEU A 48 -6.02 5.43 0.97
N THR A 49 -5.01 4.97 1.72
CA THR A 49 -5.14 4.70 3.17
C THR A 49 -5.39 5.99 3.95
N CYS A 50 -4.94 7.11 3.40
CA CYS A 50 -5.11 8.45 3.93
C CYS A 50 -6.48 9.03 3.63
N ASN A 51 -7.28 9.21 4.68
CA ASN A 51 -8.63 9.79 4.62
C ASN A 51 -9.63 9.01 3.76
N GLY A 52 -9.28 7.79 3.32
CA GLY A 52 -10.13 6.93 2.49
C GLY A 52 -10.44 7.48 1.10
N LEU A 53 -9.69 8.50 0.64
CA LEU A 53 -9.92 9.16 -0.63
C LEU A 53 -9.62 8.23 -1.81
N SER A 54 -10.50 8.23 -2.81
CA SER A 54 -10.24 7.61 -4.11
C SER A 54 -9.66 8.65 -5.07
N ARG A 55 -8.61 8.28 -5.82
CA ARG A 55 -7.97 9.13 -6.83
C ARG A 55 -7.71 8.34 -8.11
N ALA A 56 -7.97 8.95 -9.26
CA ALA A 56 -7.46 8.45 -10.53
C ALA A 56 -5.95 8.70 -10.56
N VAL A 57 -5.17 7.65 -10.83
CA VAL A 57 -3.70 7.71 -10.82
C VAL A 57 -3.21 7.26 -12.19
N THR A 58 -2.46 8.12 -12.87
CA THR A 58 -1.84 7.82 -14.17
C THR A 58 -0.41 7.35 -14.05
N GLN A 59 0.24 7.63 -12.91
CA GLN A 59 1.60 7.22 -12.62
C GLN A 59 1.73 6.82 -11.16
N LEU A 60 2.36 5.69 -10.92
CA LEU A 60 2.72 5.22 -9.59
C LEU A 60 4.24 5.00 -9.53
N GLN A 61 4.85 5.42 -8.42
CA GLN A 61 6.28 5.25 -8.21
C GLN A 61 6.58 4.77 -6.79
N LEU A 62 7.12 3.55 -6.67
CA LEU A 62 7.69 3.06 -5.42
C LEU A 62 9.18 3.34 -5.42
N LYS A 63 9.68 3.98 -4.36
CA LYS A 63 11.11 4.27 -4.18
C LYS A 63 11.54 3.76 -2.81
N ILE A 64 12.72 3.17 -2.77
CA ILE A 64 13.40 2.81 -1.54
C ILE A 64 14.65 3.68 -1.44
N ARG A 65 14.94 4.21 -0.25
CA ARG A 65 16.17 4.94 0.04
C ARG A 65 16.75 4.41 1.36
N PRO A 66 18.08 4.34 1.53
CA PRO A 66 18.67 4.02 2.82
C PRO A 66 18.15 4.97 3.90
N SER A 67 17.85 4.44 5.08
CA SER A 67 17.51 5.23 6.26
C SER A 67 18.78 5.86 6.83
N ILE A 68 19.28 6.89 6.16
CA ILE A 68 20.30 7.78 6.73
C ILE A 68 19.53 8.80 7.57
N CYS A 69 19.75 8.78 8.87
CA CYS A 69 19.09 9.69 9.80
C CYS A 69 19.63 11.11 9.62
N ASP A 70 18.99 11.86 8.73
CA ASP A 70 19.07 13.32 8.69
C ASP A 70 17.67 13.88 8.96
N SER A 71 17.61 14.99 9.68
CA SER A 71 16.44 15.79 10.04
C SER A 71 15.46 16.06 8.88
N SER A 72 15.89 15.92 7.63
CA SER A 72 15.06 16.10 6.43
C SER A 72 14.28 14.86 5.97
N HIS A 73 14.56 13.66 6.51
CA HIS A 73 13.97 12.41 6.01
C HIS A 73 13.38 11.57 7.14
N LYS A 74 12.04 11.48 7.19
CA LYS A 74 11.34 10.56 8.11
C LYS A 74 11.41 9.15 7.55
N THR A 75 11.85 8.20 8.37
CA THR A 75 11.65 6.77 8.10
C THR A 75 10.15 6.49 8.05
N ILE A 76 9.63 6.21 6.86
CA ILE A 76 8.26 5.72 6.69
C ILE A 76 8.35 4.20 6.76
N HIS A 77 7.76 3.61 7.79
CA HIS A 77 7.54 2.18 7.78
C HIS A 77 6.41 1.89 6.79
N LEU A 78 6.62 1.02 5.78
CA LEU A 78 5.55 0.55 4.87
C LEU A 78 4.36 -0.08 5.62
N THR A 79 4.56 -0.36 6.90
CA THR A 79 3.56 -0.92 7.82
C THR A 79 2.69 0.13 8.50
N ASP A 80 3.06 1.42 8.42
CA ASP A 80 2.29 2.55 8.95
C ASP A 80 1.09 2.83 8.07
N THR A 81 -0.07 2.98 8.70
CA THR A 81 -1.30 3.45 8.07
C THR A 81 -1.42 4.98 8.13
N GLY A 82 -0.46 5.66 8.75
CA GLY A 82 -0.41 7.11 8.88
C GLY A 82 0.05 7.79 7.60
N CYS A 83 -0.52 8.97 7.34
CA CYS A 83 -0.24 9.79 6.17
C CYS A 83 1.08 10.55 6.31
N GLY A 84 2.21 9.84 6.24
CA GLY A 84 3.53 10.47 6.30
C GLY A 84 3.70 11.41 7.50
N CYS A 85 4.52 12.45 7.36
CA CYS A 85 4.58 13.52 8.36
C CYS A 85 3.38 14.46 8.17
N ALA A 86 2.50 14.55 9.15
CA ALA A 86 1.79 15.81 9.35
C ALA A 86 2.83 16.84 9.84
N ALA A 87 2.80 18.06 9.29
CA ALA A 87 3.54 19.17 9.87
C ALA A 87 3.06 19.37 11.33
N PRO A 88 3.93 19.81 12.26
CA PRO A 88 3.48 20.07 13.62
C PRO A 88 2.46 21.22 13.56
N GLU A 89 1.24 20.96 14.02
CA GLU A 89 0.30 22.03 14.36
C GLU A 89 0.84 22.72 15.63
N HIS A 90 0.88 24.06 15.59
CA HIS A 90 1.33 24.93 16.68
C HIS A 90 0.41 24.84 17.91
#